data_AF-A0A8H3CYA2-F1
#
_entry.id   AF-A0A8H3CYA2-F1
#
_cell.length_a   1.000
_cell.length_b   1.000
_cell.length_c   1.000
_cell.angle_alpha   90.00
_cell.angle_beta   90.00
_cell.angle_gamma   90.00
#
_symmetry.space_group_name_H-M   'P 1'
#
loop_
_entity.id
_entity.type
_entity.pdbx_description
1 polymer ?
#
loop_
_entity_poly.entity_id
_entity_poly.type
_entity_poly.pdbx_seq_one_letter_code
_entity_poly.pdbx_strand_id
1 'polypeptide(L)'
;MLVRRLEPRKISTRFNPGFETERRFKMRMVTSEIGQPLEGVHSLYKFLCAMYDTCAVQRNLYRKCNIMHRDINDKNIMFAPDTDAYREHNWEDCAQVKFVNQVLAKDKSVNPAPQCLVIDLGNGADLEVERGLDALTEMTGTPKFIARSVSSGKLLGKKGFSSREVDMPLMEGVLAEYLQFMHATEYQVLDNPGSTIPSAAEFAHRVFHDAESTFWVIAWTLARSIKKFAHRLFHDAESTFWVIAWTLARSIKVGSEQEEIPHIKFRQFFHIMSTHYPIPEGFDSRQFYYEDWKFNLHPDLAALVPMLANMFEYVRPEWAYRPDLDAEHVHEALMRLLLIEIVNIKNGTDIDIHIGGRDSPPPPPGQGRLPECYGLP
;
A
#
# COMPACT_ATOMS: atom_id res chain seq x y z
N MET A 1 8.64 -7.45 -16.31
CA MET A 1 7.74 -6.30 -16.57
C MET A 1 8.51 -5.24 -17.35
N LEU A 2 8.65 -5.41 -18.67
CA LEU A 2 9.33 -4.41 -19.51
C LEU A 2 8.42 -3.20 -19.76
N VAL A 3 8.74 -2.05 -19.15
CA VAL A 3 8.21 -0.75 -19.61
C VAL A 3 8.97 -0.34 -20.86
N ARG A 4 8.62 -0.93 -22.02
CA ARG A 4 9.03 -0.35 -23.31
C ARG A 4 8.23 0.93 -23.54
N ARG A 5 8.92 1.98 -23.99
CA ARG A 5 8.31 3.21 -24.48
C ARG A 5 7.45 2.87 -25.71
N LEU A 6 6.14 2.69 -25.51
CA LEU A 6 5.21 2.31 -26.59
C LEU A 6 4.95 3.52 -27.49
N GLU A 7 5.33 3.43 -28.76
CA GLU A 7 4.97 4.46 -29.73
C GLU A 7 3.46 4.42 -30.05
N PRO A 8 2.74 5.54 -29.90
CA PRO A 8 1.29 5.56 -30.07
C PRO A 8 0.90 5.50 -31.56
N ARG A 9 0.38 4.35 -32.00
CA ARG A 9 -0.31 4.24 -33.29
C ARG A 9 -1.64 5.02 -33.27
N LYS A 10 -1.59 6.27 -33.76
CA LYS A 10 -2.77 7.13 -33.96
C LYS A 10 -3.68 6.56 -35.06
N ILE A 11 -4.87 6.08 -34.68
CA ILE A 11 -5.96 5.79 -35.62
C ILE A 11 -6.90 7.00 -35.63
N SER A 12 -7.05 7.65 -36.78
CA SER A 12 -7.94 8.80 -36.97
C SER A 12 -9.20 8.39 -37.73
N THR A 13 -10.34 8.38 -37.05
CA THR A 13 -11.66 8.38 -37.71
C THR A 13 -12.08 9.82 -37.98
N ARG A 14 -12.28 10.18 -39.26
CA ARG A 14 -12.79 11.50 -39.65
C ARG A 14 -14.28 11.63 -39.32
N PHE A 15 -14.64 12.71 -38.63
CA PHE A 15 -16.01 13.22 -38.54
C PHE A 15 -16.03 14.71 -38.94
N ASN A 16 -17.16 15.18 -39.44
CA ASN A 16 -17.30 16.48 -40.10
C ASN A 16 -17.13 17.69 -39.15
N PRO A 17 -16.78 18.88 -39.68
CA PRO A 17 -16.46 20.05 -38.87
C PRO A 17 -17.71 20.85 -38.49
N GLY A 18 -17.88 21.10 -37.20
CA GLY A 18 -18.91 21.96 -36.63
C GLY A 18 -18.98 21.68 -35.12
N PHE A 19 -18.72 22.72 -34.31
CA PHE A 19 -18.36 22.66 -32.89
C PHE A 19 -16.97 22.08 -32.61
N GLU A 20 -16.16 22.84 -31.85
CA GLU A 20 -14.92 22.36 -31.22
C GLU A 20 -15.25 21.46 -30.02
N THR A 21 -15.75 20.26 -30.30
CA THR A 21 -15.73 19.20 -29.29
C THR A 21 -14.28 18.79 -29.06
N GLU A 22 -13.81 18.82 -27.81
CA GLU A 22 -12.51 18.26 -27.43
C GLU A 22 -12.35 16.86 -28.03
N ARG A 23 -11.30 16.66 -28.83
CA ARG A 23 -11.10 15.39 -29.54
C ARG A 23 -10.76 14.29 -28.54
N ARG A 24 -11.78 13.53 -28.12
CA ARG A 24 -11.61 12.36 -27.27
C ARG A 24 -10.88 11.24 -28.03
N PHE A 25 -9.60 11.08 -27.75
CA PHE A 25 -8.81 9.95 -28.26
C PHE A 25 -9.05 8.69 -27.42
N LYS A 26 -9.39 7.57 -28.07
CA LYS A 26 -9.43 6.25 -27.43
C LYS A 26 -8.12 5.51 -27.68
N MET A 27 -7.23 5.52 -26.69
CA MET A 27 -6.07 4.63 -26.66
C MET A 27 -6.53 3.20 -26.32
N ARG A 28 -5.92 2.19 -26.96
CA ARG A 28 -6.07 0.78 -26.57
C ARG A 28 -4.66 0.24 -26.31
N MET A 29 -4.42 -0.21 -25.08
CA MET A 29 -3.23 -0.96 -24.73
C MET A 29 -3.56 -2.45 -24.83
N VAL A 30 -2.59 -3.25 -25.28
CA VAL A 30 -2.70 -4.71 -25.35
C VAL A 30 -1.49 -5.28 -24.63
N THR A 31 -1.72 -6.00 -23.54
CA THR A 31 -0.68 -6.76 -22.83
C THR A 31 -0.61 -8.17 -23.41
N SER A 32 0.58 -8.76 -23.39
CA SER A 32 0.81 -10.15 -23.83
C SER A 32 0.21 -11.19 -22.88
N GLU A 33 0.09 -10.81 -21.61
CA GLU A 33 -0.23 -11.70 -20.49
C GLU A 33 -1.35 -11.06 -19.65
N ILE A 34 -2.20 -11.91 -19.08
CA ILE A 34 -3.32 -11.56 -18.21
C ILE A 34 -3.22 -12.44 -16.97
N GLY A 35 -3.08 -11.83 -15.80
CA GLY A 35 -3.06 -12.54 -14.52
C GLY A 35 -4.45 -13.02 -14.09
N GLN A 36 -4.51 -13.77 -12.99
CA GLN A 36 -5.79 -14.19 -12.41
C GLN A 36 -6.25 -13.20 -11.32
N PRO A 37 -7.55 -12.86 -11.22
CA PRO A 37 -8.07 -12.06 -10.11
C PRO A 37 -7.80 -12.70 -8.75
N LEU A 38 -7.74 -11.89 -7.69
CA LEU A 38 -7.47 -12.37 -6.32
C LEU A 38 -8.47 -13.43 -5.84
N GLU A 39 -9.72 -13.35 -6.31
CA GLU A 39 -10.84 -14.23 -5.96
C GLU A 39 -10.64 -15.69 -6.40
N GLY A 40 -9.72 -15.97 -7.33
CA GLY A 40 -9.50 -17.30 -7.90
C GLY A 40 -8.53 -18.21 -7.13
N VAL A 41 -8.01 -17.79 -5.96
CA VAL A 41 -6.96 -18.53 -5.23
C VAL A 41 -7.43 -19.09 -3.89
N HIS A 42 -7.18 -20.38 -3.74
CA HIS A 42 -7.56 -21.23 -2.60
C HIS A 42 -6.36 -21.61 -1.72
N SER A 43 -5.45 -20.67 -1.50
CA SER A 43 -4.25 -20.86 -0.65
C SER A 43 -3.87 -19.54 0.00
N LEU A 44 -3.93 -19.50 1.32
CA LEU A 44 -3.50 -18.36 2.11
C LEU A 44 -2.00 -18.09 1.92
N TYR A 45 -1.18 -19.14 1.87
CA TYR A 45 0.24 -19.04 1.54
C TYR A 45 0.48 -18.32 0.21
N LYS A 46 -0.20 -18.73 -0.88
CA LYS A 46 -0.08 -18.08 -2.19
C LYS A 46 -0.54 -16.62 -2.15
N PHE A 47 -1.65 -16.33 -1.47
CA PHE A 47 -2.14 -14.97 -1.30
C PHE A 47 -1.10 -14.08 -0.60
N LEU A 48 -0.56 -14.48 0.54
CA LEU A 48 0.45 -13.68 1.25
C LEU A 48 1.74 -13.52 0.43
N CYS A 49 2.15 -14.54 -0.33
CA CYS A 49 3.28 -14.44 -1.26
C CYS A 49 3.04 -13.38 -2.36
N ALA A 50 1.84 -13.33 -2.95
CA ALA A 50 1.47 -12.30 -3.93
C ALA A 50 1.41 -10.90 -3.31
N MET A 51 1.02 -10.77 -2.04
CA MET A 51 1.02 -9.49 -1.32
C MET A 51 2.45 -9.02 -0.98
N TYR A 52 3.36 -9.94 -0.63
CA TYR A 52 4.79 -9.64 -0.47
C TYR A 52 5.38 -9.13 -1.80
N ASP A 53 5.11 -9.85 -2.88
CA ASP A 53 5.60 -9.47 -4.21
C ASP A 53 4.96 -8.18 -4.72
N THR A 54 3.74 -7.83 -4.28
CA THR A 54 3.11 -6.54 -4.59
C THR A 54 3.93 -5.38 -4.01
N CYS A 55 4.39 -5.50 -2.76
CA CYS A 55 5.33 -4.54 -2.16
C CYS A 55 6.67 -4.52 -2.93
N ALA A 56 7.19 -5.67 -3.35
CA ALA A 56 8.42 -5.74 -4.14
C ALA A 56 8.27 -5.09 -5.53
N VAL A 57 7.13 -5.24 -6.21
CA VAL A 57 6.84 -4.59 -7.49
C VAL A 57 6.76 -3.07 -7.33
N GLN A 58 6.10 -2.56 -6.28
CA GLN A 58 6.06 -1.12 -5.98
C GLN A 58 7.47 -0.56 -5.75
N ARG A 59 8.30 -1.23 -4.93
CA ARG A 59 9.72 -0.89 -4.73
C ARG A 59 10.49 -0.91 -6.06
N ASN A 60 10.24 -1.88 -6.94
CA ASN A 60 10.92 -1.99 -8.24
C ASN A 60 10.51 -0.86 -9.21
N LEU A 61 9.22 -0.51 -9.27
CA LEU A 61 8.72 0.63 -10.05
C LEU A 61 9.34 1.95 -9.59
N TYR A 62 9.44 2.14 -8.26
CA TYR A 62 10.11 3.29 -7.68
C TYR A 62 11.60 3.32 -8.01
N ARG A 63 12.36 2.27 -7.67
CA ARG A 63 13.83 2.23 -7.87
C ARG A 63 14.25 2.34 -9.35
N LYS A 64 13.52 1.71 -10.27
CA LYS A 64 13.89 1.67 -11.70
C LYS A 64 13.31 2.78 -12.57
N CYS A 65 12.08 3.17 -12.29
CA CYS A 65 11.33 4.07 -13.17
C CYS A 65 11.01 5.40 -12.47
N ASN A 66 11.32 5.54 -11.17
CA ASN A 66 10.90 6.65 -10.33
C ASN A 66 9.36 6.84 -10.36
N ILE A 67 8.61 5.71 -10.42
CA ILE A 67 7.14 5.69 -10.51
C ILE A 67 6.51 5.22 -9.20
N MET A 68 5.53 5.99 -8.71
CA MET A 68 4.54 5.55 -7.72
C MET A 68 3.23 5.15 -8.41
N HIS A 69 2.49 4.19 -7.86
CA HIS A 69 1.26 3.67 -8.47
C HIS A 69 0.03 4.52 -8.15
N ARG A 70 -0.11 4.95 -6.89
CA ARG A 70 -1.20 5.81 -6.38
C ARG A 70 -2.63 5.24 -6.45
N ASP A 71 -2.80 3.98 -6.85
CA ASP A 71 -4.11 3.31 -6.92
C ASP A 71 -3.95 1.79 -6.80
N ILE A 72 -3.34 1.37 -5.70
CA ILE A 72 -3.27 -0.04 -5.33
C ILE A 72 -4.63 -0.46 -4.77
N ASN A 73 -5.24 -1.47 -5.40
CA ASN A 73 -6.56 -1.99 -5.04
C ASN A 73 -6.70 -3.48 -5.43
N ASP A 74 -7.81 -4.10 -5.04
CA ASP A 74 -8.10 -5.54 -5.25
C ASP A 74 -8.31 -5.96 -6.73
N LYS A 75 -8.40 -5.00 -7.67
CA LYS A 75 -8.50 -5.24 -9.12
C LYS A 75 -7.19 -4.98 -9.87
N ASN A 76 -6.36 -4.09 -9.34
CA ASN A 76 -5.05 -3.73 -9.89
C ASN A 76 -3.93 -4.68 -9.46
N ILE A 77 -4.19 -5.57 -8.51
CA ILE A 77 -3.31 -6.69 -8.17
C ILE A 77 -3.93 -7.99 -8.70
N MET A 78 -3.15 -8.75 -9.46
CA MET A 78 -3.52 -10.07 -9.99
C MET A 78 -2.47 -11.10 -9.60
N PHE A 79 -2.84 -12.37 -9.54
CA PHE A 79 -1.86 -13.46 -9.50
C PHE A 79 -1.15 -13.58 -10.84
N ALA A 80 0.16 -13.82 -10.79
CA ALA A 80 0.98 -14.01 -11.96
C ALA A 80 0.58 -15.29 -12.74
N PRO A 81 0.59 -15.28 -14.09
CA PRO A 81 0.36 -16.48 -14.88
C PRO A 81 1.43 -17.55 -14.62
N ASP A 82 0.99 -18.77 -14.31
CA ASP A 82 1.90 -19.92 -14.17
C ASP A 82 2.27 -20.50 -15.54
N THR A 83 3.11 -19.76 -16.28
CA THR A 83 3.60 -20.14 -17.60
C THR A 83 5.10 -19.89 -17.72
N ASP A 84 5.81 -20.77 -18.43
CA ASP A 84 7.26 -20.62 -18.62
C ASP A 84 7.61 -19.32 -19.36
N ALA A 85 6.79 -18.91 -20.34
CA ALA A 85 6.95 -17.65 -21.06
C ALA A 85 6.92 -16.42 -20.12
N TYR A 86 5.98 -16.39 -19.16
CA TYR A 86 5.94 -15.33 -18.14
C TYR A 86 7.19 -15.35 -17.26
N ARG A 87 7.65 -16.54 -16.87
CA ARG A 87 8.83 -16.70 -16.01
C ARG A 87 10.08 -16.20 -16.75
N GLU A 88 10.35 -16.73 -17.94
CA GLU A 88 11.46 -16.34 -18.81
C GLU A 88 11.51 -14.83 -19.08
N HIS A 89 10.36 -14.21 -19.42
CA HIS A 89 10.30 -12.77 -19.70
C HIS A 89 10.53 -11.87 -18.48
N ASN A 90 10.52 -12.41 -17.27
CA ASN A 90 10.82 -11.68 -16.03
C ASN A 90 12.22 -11.98 -15.46
N TRP A 91 12.97 -12.94 -16.03
CA TRP A 91 14.32 -13.32 -15.55
C TRP A 91 15.41 -12.33 -15.97
N GLU A 92 15.36 -11.80 -17.19
CA GLU A 92 16.38 -10.91 -17.71
C GLU A 92 16.12 -9.44 -17.32
N ASP A 93 17.13 -8.79 -16.75
CA ASP A 93 17.22 -7.35 -16.45
C ASP A 93 16.09 -6.69 -15.63
N CYS A 94 15.10 -7.42 -15.08
CA CYS A 94 13.86 -6.80 -14.62
C CYS A 94 13.80 -6.32 -13.15
N ALA A 95 14.58 -6.86 -12.19
CA ALA A 95 14.40 -6.55 -10.75
C ALA A 95 15.61 -5.88 -10.06
N GLN A 96 15.40 -4.74 -9.40
CA GLN A 96 16.29 -4.11 -8.38
C GLN A 96 15.86 -4.46 -6.94
N VAL A 97 15.05 -5.52 -6.83
CA VAL A 97 14.41 -6.03 -5.61
C VAL A 97 14.53 -7.55 -5.58
N LYS A 98 14.22 -8.18 -4.44
CA LYS A 98 14.03 -9.64 -4.34
C LYS A 98 12.55 -9.93 -4.17
N PHE A 99 12.07 -10.88 -4.95
CA PHE A 99 10.74 -11.46 -4.78
C PHE A 99 10.76 -12.59 -3.74
N VAL A 100 9.60 -12.91 -3.18
CA VAL A 100 9.42 -13.87 -2.09
C VAL A 100 10.04 -15.23 -2.42
N ASN A 101 10.00 -15.67 -3.68
CA ASN A 101 10.58 -16.94 -4.10
C ASN A 101 12.10 -16.99 -3.91
N GLN A 102 12.81 -15.88 -4.13
CA GLN A 102 14.27 -15.78 -3.97
C GLN A 102 14.64 -15.71 -2.49
N VAL A 103 13.87 -14.95 -1.71
CA VAL A 103 14.06 -14.84 -0.26
C VAL A 103 13.82 -16.19 0.42
N LEU A 104 12.73 -16.87 0.08
CA LEU A 104 12.37 -18.18 0.65
C LEU A 104 13.29 -19.33 0.24
N ALA A 105 14.02 -19.19 -0.86
CA ALA A 105 15.03 -20.14 -1.29
C ALA A 105 16.36 -19.99 -0.53
N LYS A 106 16.58 -18.86 0.16
CA LYS A 106 17.87 -18.48 0.78
C LYS A 106 19.05 -18.57 -0.21
N ASP A 107 18.79 -18.25 -1.48
CA ASP A 107 19.77 -18.34 -2.56
C ASP A 107 19.65 -17.10 -3.48
N LYS A 108 20.78 -16.42 -3.67
CA LYS A 108 20.88 -15.20 -4.48
C LYS A 108 20.93 -15.49 -5.98
N SER A 109 21.17 -16.74 -6.38
CA SER A 109 21.22 -17.21 -7.77
C SER A 109 19.86 -17.64 -8.32
N VAL A 110 18.85 -17.83 -7.47
CA VAL A 110 17.50 -18.21 -7.90
C VAL A 110 16.87 -17.08 -8.72
N ASN A 111 16.39 -17.43 -9.90
CA ASN A 111 15.73 -16.50 -10.81
C ASN A 111 14.45 -15.88 -10.18
N PRO A 112 14.12 -14.61 -10.46
CA PRO A 112 12.91 -13.98 -9.96
C PRO A 112 11.66 -14.68 -10.52
N ALA A 113 10.70 -15.03 -9.67
CA ALA A 113 9.43 -15.62 -10.05
C ALA A 113 8.28 -14.97 -9.27
N PRO A 114 7.96 -13.69 -9.56
CA PRO A 114 6.93 -12.94 -8.83
C PRO A 114 5.58 -13.65 -8.90
N GLN A 115 4.92 -13.78 -7.75
CA GLN A 115 3.60 -14.40 -7.60
C GLN A 115 2.44 -13.46 -7.98
N CYS A 116 2.71 -12.17 -8.20
CA CYS A 116 1.73 -11.17 -8.61
C CYS A 116 2.11 -10.41 -9.90
N LEU A 117 1.08 -9.86 -10.52
CA LEU A 117 1.14 -8.77 -11.48
C LEU A 117 0.46 -7.54 -10.85
N VAL A 118 1.06 -6.37 -11.00
CA VAL A 118 0.44 -5.07 -10.66
C VAL A 118 0.20 -4.30 -11.96
N ILE A 119 -1.04 -3.86 -12.16
CA ILE A 119 -1.54 -3.29 -13.43
C ILE A 119 -2.24 -1.94 -13.21
N ASP A 120 -2.53 -1.25 -14.31
CA ASP A 120 -3.18 0.07 -14.36
C ASP A 120 -2.40 1.21 -13.68
N LEU A 121 -1.30 1.58 -14.33
CA LEU A 121 -0.54 2.80 -14.03
C LEU A 121 -1.25 4.09 -14.50
N GLY A 122 -2.55 4.07 -14.83
CA GLY A 122 -3.30 5.26 -15.28
C GLY A 122 -3.34 6.39 -14.25
N ASN A 123 -3.31 6.03 -12.97
CA ASN A 123 -3.22 6.95 -11.82
C ASN A 123 -1.77 7.24 -11.37
N GLY A 124 -0.77 6.62 -12.03
CA GLY A 124 0.63 6.64 -11.62
C GLY A 124 1.31 8.02 -11.71
N ALA A 125 2.31 8.21 -10.85
CA ALA A 125 3.19 9.37 -10.87
C ALA A 125 4.63 8.96 -11.17
N ASP A 126 5.06 9.22 -12.41
CA ASP A 126 6.46 9.46 -12.76
C ASP A 126 6.93 10.74 -12.06
N LEU A 127 7.98 10.60 -11.24
CA LEU A 127 8.59 11.62 -10.40
C LEU A 127 9.79 12.34 -11.05
N GLU A 128 10.27 11.90 -12.22
CA GLU A 128 11.29 12.65 -12.99
C GLU A 128 10.66 13.79 -13.80
N VAL A 129 9.38 13.65 -14.16
CA VAL A 129 8.63 14.70 -14.85
C VAL A 129 8.27 15.83 -13.89
N GLU A 130 8.72 17.06 -14.17
CA GLU A 130 8.20 18.26 -13.51
C GLU A 130 6.69 18.40 -13.76
N ARG A 131 5.88 18.11 -12.73
CA ARG A 131 4.43 18.30 -12.74
C ARG A 131 4.06 19.60 -12.03
N GLY A 132 2.88 20.14 -12.31
CA GLY A 132 2.31 21.24 -11.52
C GLY A 132 2.18 20.85 -10.04
N LEU A 133 2.26 21.82 -9.13
CA LEU A 133 2.31 21.60 -7.67
C LEU A 133 1.23 20.65 -7.14
N ASP A 134 0.06 20.62 -7.79
CA ASP A 134 -1.12 19.91 -7.30
C ASP A 134 -1.13 18.42 -7.69
N ALA A 135 -0.31 17.98 -8.65
CA ALA A 135 -0.38 16.64 -9.26
C ALA A 135 -0.07 15.48 -8.31
N LEU A 136 0.59 15.73 -7.17
CA LEU A 136 0.78 14.78 -6.08
C LEU A 136 -0.12 15.08 -4.86
N THR A 137 -0.88 16.18 -4.87
CA THR A 137 -1.82 16.54 -3.80
C THR A 137 -3.25 16.05 -4.07
N GLU A 138 -3.54 15.66 -5.31
CA GLU A 138 -4.78 14.99 -5.68
C GLU A 138 -5.05 13.75 -4.83
N MET A 139 -6.30 13.61 -4.40
CA MET A 139 -6.81 12.46 -3.63
C MET A 139 -7.08 11.26 -4.56
N THR A 140 -6.06 10.84 -5.31
CA THR A 140 -6.11 9.76 -6.29
C THR A 140 -6.03 8.39 -5.59
N GLY A 141 -6.88 7.47 -6.04
CA GLY A 141 -6.90 6.08 -5.61
C GLY A 141 -8.32 5.58 -5.37
N THR A 142 -8.50 4.27 -5.36
CA THR A 142 -9.78 3.63 -5.07
C THR A 142 -10.21 3.93 -3.61
N PRO A 143 -11.38 4.55 -3.37
CA PRO A 143 -11.80 5.05 -2.05
C PRO A 143 -11.53 4.12 -0.89
N LYS A 144 -11.97 2.85 -0.98
CA LYS A 144 -11.80 1.82 0.05
C LYS A 144 -10.34 1.58 0.48
N PHE A 145 -9.40 1.70 -0.45
CA PHE A 145 -8.00 1.31 -0.29
C PHE A 145 -7.02 2.47 -0.19
N ILE A 146 -7.40 3.66 -0.67
CA ILE A 146 -6.59 4.88 -0.62
C ILE A 146 -5.96 5.10 0.77
N ALA A 147 -4.73 5.59 0.88
CA ALA A 147 -4.14 5.87 2.19
C ALA A 147 -4.89 6.99 2.95
N ARG A 148 -4.94 6.95 4.29
CA ARG A 148 -5.75 7.88 5.10
C ARG A 148 -5.40 9.36 4.91
N SER A 149 -4.10 9.69 4.83
CA SER A 149 -3.63 11.05 4.53
C SER A 149 -4.11 11.54 3.16
N VAL A 150 -4.09 10.64 2.17
CA VAL A 150 -4.57 10.88 0.80
C VAL A 150 -6.10 11.01 0.77
N SER A 151 -6.83 10.22 1.56
CA SER A 151 -8.30 10.31 1.70
C SER A 151 -8.76 11.66 2.26
N SER A 152 -7.99 12.23 3.19
CA SER A 152 -8.21 13.57 3.75
C SER A 152 -7.62 14.72 2.93
N GLY A 153 -6.81 14.43 1.91
CA GLY A 153 -6.02 15.42 1.15
C GLY A 153 -4.97 16.16 2.00
N LYS A 154 -4.61 15.66 3.18
CA LYS A 154 -3.74 16.35 4.14
C LYS A 154 -2.96 15.39 5.05
N LEU A 155 -1.89 15.89 5.65
CA LEU A 155 -1.13 15.15 6.66
C LEU A 155 -1.99 14.89 7.90
N LEU A 156 -1.93 13.67 8.42
CA LEU A 156 -2.63 13.31 9.65
C LEU A 156 -2.02 14.02 10.87
N GLY A 157 -2.81 14.18 11.93
CA GLY A 157 -2.41 14.97 13.11
C GLY A 157 -1.25 14.34 13.90
N LYS A 158 -0.10 15.02 13.95
CA LYS A 158 1.16 14.56 14.57
C LYS A 158 1.03 13.94 15.97
N LYS A 159 0.06 14.37 16.79
CA LYS A 159 -0.17 13.82 18.14
C LYS A 159 -0.88 12.46 18.13
N GLY A 160 -1.82 12.23 17.20
CA GLY A 160 -2.60 10.98 17.11
C GLY A 160 -1.98 9.90 16.22
N PHE A 161 -1.05 10.30 15.35
CA PHE A 161 -0.38 9.46 14.34
C PHE A 161 1.15 9.62 14.44
N SER A 162 1.67 9.61 15.67
CA SER A 162 3.10 9.70 15.98
C SER A 162 3.82 8.39 15.67
N SER A 163 5.04 8.46 15.11
CA SER A 163 5.91 7.31 14.85
C SER A 163 6.95 7.06 15.96
N ARG A 164 6.75 7.61 17.17
CA ARG A 164 7.78 7.61 18.23
C ARG A 164 7.91 6.29 19.00
N GLU A 165 6.89 5.45 18.92
CA GLU A 165 6.72 4.22 19.72
C GLU A 165 6.54 3.01 18.78
N VAL A 166 6.93 3.15 17.51
CA VAL A 166 6.71 2.16 16.44
C VAL A 166 8.06 1.80 15.84
N ASP A 167 8.59 0.66 16.29
CA ASP A 167 9.87 0.12 15.85
C ASP A 167 9.74 -0.72 14.59
N MET A 168 10.84 -0.86 13.84
CA MET A 168 10.91 -1.74 12.66
C MET A 168 10.71 -3.20 13.11
N PRO A 169 9.77 -3.97 12.52
CA PRO A 169 9.53 -5.36 12.89
C PRO A 169 10.81 -6.19 12.92
N LEU A 170 11.08 -6.82 14.07
CA LEU A 170 12.21 -7.70 14.26
C LEU A 170 11.93 -9.06 13.63
N MET A 171 12.96 -9.67 13.02
CA MET A 171 12.92 -11.06 12.57
C MET A 171 13.98 -11.83 13.36
N GLU A 172 13.55 -12.67 14.30
CA GLU A 172 14.42 -13.36 15.26
C GLU A 172 14.66 -14.83 14.90
N GLY A 173 15.72 -15.42 15.46
CA GLY A 173 16.05 -16.84 15.28
C GLY A 173 16.18 -17.22 13.79
N VAL A 174 15.48 -18.29 13.38
CA VAL A 174 15.48 -18.79 11.99
C VAL A 174 14.96 -17.76 10.98
N LEU A 175 14.15 -16.79 11.43
CA LEU A 175 13.62 -15.71 10.58
C LEU A 175 14.71 -14.67 10.26
N ALA A 176 15.67 -14.46 11.16
CA ALA A 176 16.80 -13.53 10.96
C ALA A 176 17.66 -13.91 9.74
N GLU A 177 17.78 -15.21 9.43
CA GLU A 177 18.51 -15.68 8.24
C GLU A 177 17.91 -15.15 6.94
N TYR A 178 16.58 -14.97 6.86
CA TYR A 178 15.91 -14.47 5.66
C TYR A 178 16.16 -12.96 5.43
N LEU A 179 16.49 -12.17 6.46
CA LEU A 179 16.83 -10.73 6.31
C LEU A 179 17.99 -10.52 5.33
N GLN A 180 18.96 -11.44 5.28
CA GLN A 180 20.14 -11.35 4.41
C GLN A 180 19.83 -11.59 2.92
N PHE A 181 18.65 -12.13 2.63
CA PHE A 181 18.14 -12.38 1.28
C PHE A 181 17.08 -11.37 0.86
N MET A 182 16.46 -10.65 1.81
CA MET A 182 15.74 -9.41 1.52
C MET A 182 16.72 -8.31 1.08
N HIS A 183 16.25 -7.36 0.25
CA HIS A 183 16.93 -6.06 0.10
C HIS A 183 16.61 -5.18 1.32
N ALA A 184 17.17 -5.56 2.48
CA ALA A 184 17.02 -4.90 3.78
C ALA A 184 18.25 -4.05 4.17
N THR A 185 18.99 -3.57 3.16
CA THR A 185 20.31 -2.94 3.29
C THR A 185 20.30 -1.57 3.95
N GLU A 186 19.13 -0.94 4.11
CA GLU A 186 19.01 0.43 4.65
C GLU A 186 18.74 0.47 6.17
N TYR A 187 18.34 -0.65 6.80
CA TYR A 187 17.85 -0.68 8.19
C TYR A 187 18.61 -1.59 9.17
N GLN A 188 19.75 -2.16 8.77
CA GLN A 188 20.61 -2.97 9.66
C GLN A 188 21.68 -2.15 10.39
N VAL A 189 21.66 -0.81 10.29
CA VAL A 189 22.45 0.04 11.19
C VAL A 189 21.77 0.08 12.55
N LEU A 190 22.01 -0.99 13.33
CA LEU A 190 21.80 -0.96 14.78
C LEU A 190 22.55 0.24 15.36
N ASP A 191 21.98 0.88 16.37
CA ASP A 191 22.56 2.05 17.03
C ASP A 191 24.05 1.86 17.34
N ASN A 192 24.88 2.69 16.70
CA ASN A 192 26.24 2.91 17.14
C ASN A 192 26.21 4.22 17.94
N PRO A 193 26.17 4.18 19.30
CA PRO A 193 26.02 5.36 20.14
C PRO A 193 27.33 6.16 20.16
N GLY A 194 27.58 6.87 19.06
CA GLY A 194 28.92 7.33 18.69
C GLY A 194 28.93 8.51 17.73
N SER A 195 27.99 9.45 17.88
CA SER A 195 28.17 10.79 17.29
C SER A 195 27.75 11.90 18.25
N THR A 196 28.77 12.67 18.63
CA THR A 196 28.80 13.90 19.43
C THR A 196 27.57 14.80 19.33
N ILE A 197 27.07 15.20 20.51
CA ILE A 197 26.19 16.36 20.72
C ILE A 197 26.92 17.64 20.28
N PRO A 198 26.34 18.49 19.40
CA PRO A 198 26.67 19.90 19.32
C PRO A 198 26.06 20.62 20.53
N SER A 199 26.91 21.24 21.34
CA SER A 199 26.53 21.87 22.60
C SER A 199 25.87 23.23 22.43
N ALA A 200 25.17 23.64 23.49
CA ALA A 200 24.81 25.01 23.85
C ALA A 200 23.89 25.80 22.89
N ALA A 201 22.67 26.06 23.38
CA ALA A 201 21.93 27.24 22.96
C ALA A 201 22.55 28.49 23.60
N GLU A 202 22.99 29.45 22.80
CA GLU A 202 23.21 30.83 23.24
C GLU A 202 22.15 31.75 22.61
N PHE A 203 21.44 32.49 23.45
CA PHE A 203 20.48 33.51 23.07
C PHE A 203 21.06 34.89 23.42
N ALA A 204 21.04 35.83 22.47
CA ALA A 204 21.44 37.22 22.71
C ALA A 204 20.38 38.22 22.20
N HIS A 205 20.06 39.23 23.03
CA HIS A 205 19.18 40.37 22.73
C HIS A 205 20.05 41.63 22.47
N ARG A 206 19.59 42.72 21.82
CA ARG A 206 18.27 43.16 21.31
C ARG A 206 18.47 43.94 19.97
N VAL A 207 17.55 44.68 19.33
CA VAL A 207 16.76 45.87 19.74
C VAL A 207 15.48 45.94 18.90
N PHE A 208 14.37 46.41 19.49
CA PHE A 208 13.08 46.52 18.83
C PHE A 208 12.97 47.79 17.97
N HIS A 209 12.57 47.63 16.69
CA HIS A 209 11.50 48.42 16.06
C HIS A 209 10.92 47.76 14.78
N ASP A 210 11.58 46.74 14.19
CA ASP A 210 11.08 45.93 13.05
C ASP A 210 10.29 44.65 13.47
N ALA A 211 9.59 44.70 14.60
CA ALA A 211 8.96 43.51 15.19
C ALA A 211 7.85 42.90 14.31
N GLU A 212 7.09 43.71 13.59
CA GLU A 212 6.00 43.24 12.73
C GLU A 212 6.53 42.58 11.44
N SER A 213 7.48 43.20 10.74
CA SER A 213 8.15 42.59 9.59
C SER A 213 8.88 41.29 9.96
N THR A 214 9.51 41.25 11.13
CA THR A 214 10.15 40.04 11.66
C THR A 214 9.11 38.97 12.01
N PHE A 215 7.98 39.34 12.62
CA PHE A 215 6.87 38.42 12.85
C PHE A 215 6.30 37.88 11.53
N TRP A 216 6.09 38.72 10.52
CA TRP A 216 5.60 38.27 9.21
C TRP A 216 6.64 37.42 8.46
N VAL A 217 7.93 37.71 8.54
CA VAL A 217 8.99 36.84 7.96
C VAL A 217 9.08 35.51 8.70
N ILE A 218 8.97 35.49 10.03
CA ILE A 218 8.92 34.26 10.82
C ILE A 218 7.63 33.49 10.51
N ALA A 219 6.47 34.13 10.51
CA ALA A 219 5.18 33.51 10.19
C ALA A 219 5.14 33.00 8.74
N TRP A 220 5.72 33.72 7.78
CA TRP A 220 5.87 33.31 6.39
C TRP A 220 6.86 32.15 6.24
N THR A 221 7.98 32.17 6.97
CA THR A 221 8.95 31.06 6.99
C THR A 221 8.34 29.82 7.65
N LEU A 222 7.60 29.99 8.75
CA LEU A 222 6.85 28.93 9.42
C LEU A 222 5.73 28.39 8.51
N ALA A 223 4.98 29.25 7.83
CA ALA A 223 3.95 28.87 6.86
C ALA A 223 4.54 28.13 5.65
N ARG A 224 5.73 28.52 5.18
CA ARG A 224 6.49 27.78 4.17
C ARG A 224 7.10 26.48 4.69
N SER A 225 7.34 26.37 6.00
CA SER A 225 7.77 25.13 6.67
C SER A 225 6.61 24.20 7.05
N ILE A 226 5.35 24.63 6.88
CA ILE A 226 4.21 23.70 6.94
C ILE A 226 4.47 22.66 5.85
N LYS A 227 4.74 21.43 6.28
CA LYS A 227 4.88 20.29 5.37
C LYS A 227 3.58 20.17 4.60
N LYS A 228 3.59 20.60 3.33
CA LYS A 228 2.48 20.37 2.42
C LYS A 228 2.29 18.86 2.29
N PHE A 229 1.03 18.44 2.29
CA PHE A 229 0.68 17.09 1.90
C PHE A 229 1.09 16.87 0.44
N ALA A 230 1.58 15.65 0.17
CA ALA A 230 1.86 15.14 -1.15
C ALA A 230 1.86 13.62 -1.05
N HIS A 231 1.43 12.94 -2.12
CA HIS A 231 1.49 11.50 -2.24
C HIS A 231 2.96 11.04 -2.19
N ARG A 232 3.26 10.02 -1.38
CA ARG A 232 4.60 9.43 -1.25
C ARG A 232 4.50 7.92 -1.29
N LEU A 233 5.62 7.26 -1.54
CA LEU A 233 5.71 5.81 -1.75
C LEU A 233 4.99 5.01 -0.65
N PHE A 234 5.14 5.38 0.63
CA PHE A 234 4.49 4.69 1.74
C PHE A 234 2.95 4.67 1.70
N HIS A 235 2.29 5.53 0.92
CA HIS A 235 0.84 5.45 0.70
C HIS A 235 0.43 4.25 -0.16
N ASP A 236 1.28 3.80 -1.10
CA ASP A 236 1.05 2.56 -1.85
C ASP A 236 1.18 1.34 -0.91
N ALA A 237 2.09 1.38 0.07
CA ALA A 237 2.20 0.37 1.11
C ALA A 237 0.96 0.35 2.05
N GLU A 238 0.50 1.51 2.52
CA GLU A 238 -0.76 1.60 3.27
C GLU A 238 -1.95 1.05 2.46
N SER A 239 -2.02 1.37 1.17
CA SER A 239 -3.08 0.87 0.29
C SER A 239 -3.02 -0.66 0.13
N THR A 240 -1.80 -1.22 0.06
CA THR A 240 -1.56 -2.67 0.07
C THR A 240 -2.06 -3.31 1.37
N PHE A 241 -1.81 -2.68 2.53
CA PHE A 241 -2.37 -3.13 3.80
C PHE A 241 -3.92 -3.13 3.79
N TRP A 242 -4.56 -2.09 3.25
CA TRP A 242 -6.03 -2.05 3.16
C TRP A 242 -6.59 -3.15 2.25
N VAL A 243 -5.90 -3.51 1.16
CA VAL A 243 -6.27 -4.66 0.32
C VAL A 243 -6.18 -5.97 1.12
N ILE A 244 -5.09 -6.19 1.86
CA ILE A 244 -4.90 -7.39 2.69
C ILE A 244 -5.99 -7.50 3.76
N ALA A 245 -6.23 -6.43 4.52
CA ALA A 245 -7.24 -6.38 5.57
C ALA A 245 -8.66 -6.62 5.04
N TRP A 246 -9.04 -6.00 3.92
CA TRP A 246 -10.34 -6.19 3.27
C TRP A 246 -10.52 -7.62 2.75
N THR A 247 -9.50 -8.17 2.11
CA THR A 247 -9.52 -9.52 1.53
C THR A 247 -9.69 -10.56 2.64
N LEU A 248 -8.85 -10.52 3.68
CA LEU A 248 -8.89 -11.47 4.79
C LEU A 248 -10.17 -11.35 5.62
N ALA A 249 -10.69 -10.14 5.86
CA ALA A 249 -11.95 -9.95 6.58
C ALA A 249 -13.16 -10.53 5.82
N ARG A 250 -13.13 -10.53 4.48
CA ARG A 250 -14.16 -11.17 3.62
C ARG A 250 -13.87 -12.63 3.28
N SER A 251 -12.78 -13.20 3.80
CA SER A 251 -12.41 -14.58 3.54
C SER A 251 -12.89 -15.50 4.65
N ILE A 252 -13.12 -16.75 4.29
CA ILE A 252 -13.46 -17.85 5.18
C ILE A 252 -12.63 -19.08 4.76
N LYS A 253 -12.43 -20.05 5.66
CA LYS A 253 -11.79 -21.32 5.28
C LYS A 253 -12.76 -22.15 4.42
N VAL A 254 -12.25 -22.86 3.42
CA VAL A 254 -13.08 -23.74 2.58
C VAL A 254 -13.71 -24.85 3.43
N GLY A 255 -15.02 -25.02 3.28
CA GLY A 255 -15.83 -26.01 4.01
C GLY A 255 -16.33 -25.55 5.39
N SER A 256 -15.98 -24.34 5.84
CA SER A 256 -16.54 -23.78 7.08
C SER A 256 -17.96 -23.24 6.90
N GLU A 257 -18.73 -23.26 7.99
CA GLU A 257 -20.08 -22.68 8.07
C GLU A 257 -20.02 -21.15 8.19
N GLN A 258 -21.03 -20.45 7.67
CA GLN A 258 -21.17 -19.00 7.80
C GLN A 258 -21.64 -18.62 9.22
N GLU A 259 -21.26 -17.43 9.68
CA GLU A 259 -21.79 -16.84 10.91
C GLU A 259 -23.28 -16.46 10.75
N GLU A 260 -24.18 -17.10 11.50
CA GLU A 260 -25.62 -16.75 11.53
C GLU A 260 -25.83 -15.26 11.88
N ILE A 261 -25.04 -14.74 12.81
CA ILE A 261 -25.01 -13.31 13.18
C ILE A 261 -23.55 -12.85 13.27
N PRO A 262 -22.99 -12.23 12.21
CA PRO A 262 -21.60 -11.79 12.21
C PRO A 262 -21.31 -10.72 13.27
N HIS A 263 -20.13 -10.78 13.89
CA HIS A 263 -19.78 -9.89 15.01
C HIS A 263 -19.86 -8.40 14.66
N ILE A 264 -20.36 -7.56 15.59
CA ILE A 264 -20.63 -6.13 15.35
C ILE A 264 -19.44 -5.35 14.78
N LYS A 265 -18.21 -5.71 15.16
CA LYS A 265 -16.97 -5.10 14.64
C LYS A 265 -16.72 -5.43 13.17
N PHE A 266 -16.86 -6.69 12.75
CA PHE A 266 -16.84 -7.04 11.32
C PHE A 266 -17.94 -6.31 10.54
N ARG A 267 -19.16 -6.22 11.09
CA ARG A 267 -20.26 -5.45 10.45
C ARG A 267 -19.87 -3.98 10.26
N GLN A 268 -19.30 -3.34 11.29
CA GLN A 268 -18.82 -1.96 11.23
C GLN A 268 -17.68 -1.82 10.20
N PHE A 269 -16.67 -2.68 10.25
CA PHE A 269 -15.57 -2.70 9.30
C PHE A 269 -16.04 -2.82 7.86
N PHE A 270 -16.88 -3.81 7.56
CA PHE A 270 -17.42 -4.06 6.22
C PHE A 270 -18.18 -2.86 5.68
N HIS A 271 -19.10 -2.28 6.46
CA HIS A 271 -19.91 -1.15 6.02
C HIS A 271 -19.07 0.13 5.88
N ILE A 272 -18.19 0.43 6.85
CA ILE A 272 -17.26 1.57 6.75
C ILE A 272 -16.40 1.45 5.48
N MET A 273 -15.76 0.31 5.25
CA MET A 273 -14.91 0.09 4.07
C MET A 273 -15.69 0.12 2.75
N SER A 274 -16.97 -0.30 2.76
CA SER A 274 -17.83 -0.30 1.57
C SER A 274 -18.41 1.07 1.24
N THR A 275 -18.64 1.92 2.25
CA THR A 275 -19.20 3.28 2.07
C THR A 275 -18.17 4.41 2.21
N HIS A 276 -16.89 4.10 2.43
CA HIS A 276 -15.84 5.11 2.56
C HIS A 276 -15.63 5.86 1.24
N TYR A 277 -15.52 7.18 1.34
CA TYR A 277 -15.16 8.10 0.27
C TYR A 277 -14.17 9.15 0.79
N PRO A 278 -13.19 9.59 -0.03
CA PRO A 278 -12.33 10.72 0.31
C PRO A 278 -13.14 11.98 0.59
N ILE A 279 -12.76 12.70 1.65
CA ILE A 279 -13.36 13.97 2.04
C ILE A 279 -12.21 14.97 2.20
N PRO A 280 -12.08 15.97 1.32
CA PRO A 280 -11.01 16.96 1.44
C PRO A 280 -11.15 17.70 2.77
N GLU A 281 -10.04 17.80 3.50
CA GLU A 281 -9.97 18.31 4.88
C GLU A 281 -10.80 17.53 5.94
N GLY A 282 -11.50 16.46 5.55
CA GLY A 282 -12.28 15.61 6.45
C GLY A 282 -11.43 14.64 7.27
N PHE A 283 -12.06 13.99 8.25
CA PHE A 283 -11.47 12.84 8.94
C PHE A 283 -11.74 11.57 8.15
N ASP A 284 -10.72 10.75 7.95
CA ASP A 284 -10.91 9.40 7.42
C ASP A 284 -11.79 8.57 8.38
N SER A 285 -12.85 7.95 7.85
CA SER A 285 -13.81 7.16 8.64
C SER A 285 -13.26 5.81 9.12
N ARG A 286 -12.12 5.34 8.61
CA ARG A 286 -11.49 4.04 8.95
C ARG A 286 -10.67 4.12 10.25
N GLN A 287 -11.28 4.65 11.31
CA GLN A 287 -10.69 4.73 12.65
C GLN A 287 -10.87 3.40 13.42
N PHE A 288 -10.13 2.38 13.01
CA PHE A 288 -10.13 1.07 13.67
C PHE A 288 -9.05 0.96 14.76
N TYR A 289 -9.24 0.05 15.71
CA TYR A 289 -8.27 -0.27 16.76
C TYR A 289 -7.59 -1.61 16.50
N TYR A 290 -6.42 -1.85 17.08
CA TYR A 290 -5.64 -3.08 16.84
C TYR A 290 -6.36 -4.32 17.42
N GLU A 291 -7.13 -4.14 18.49
CA GLU A 291 -7.93 -5.19 19.12
C GLU A 291 -9.16 -5.60 18.30
N ASP A 292 -9.54 -4.83 17.30
CA ASP A 292 -10.71 -5.12 16.46
C ASP A 292 -10.43 -6.27 15.47
N TRP A 293 -9.16 -6.54 15.13
CA TRP A 293 -8.81 -7.58 14.13
C TRP A 293 -9.30 -8.98 14.50
N LYS A 294 -9.29 -9.34 15.80
CA LYS A 294 -9.83 -10.62 16.29
C LYS A 294 -11.33 -10.81 16.09
N PHE A 295 -12.03 -9.70 15.82
CA PHE A 295 -13.46 -9.67 15.55
C PHE A 295 -13.80 -9.34 14.10
N ASN A 296 -12.85 -8.77 13.35
CA ASN A 296 -12.99 -8.44 11.95
C ASN A 296 -12.72 -9.64 11.04
N LEU A 297 -11.87 -10.58 11.46
CA LEU A 297 -11.64 -11.85 10.75
C LEU A 297 -12.68 -12.91 11.09
N HIS A 298 -12.83 -13.92 10.23
CA HIS A 298 -13.55 -15.15 10.56
C HIS A 298 -12.74 -15.96 11.61
N PRO A 299 -13.38 -16.70 12.54
CA PRO A 299 -12.67 -17.51 13.54
C PRO A 299 -11.59 -18.45 12.99
N ASP A 300 -11.79 -19.05 11.81
CA ASP A 300 -10.77 -19.89 11.15
C ASP A 300 -9.49 -19.14 10.76
N LEU A 301 -9.58 -17.82 10.58
CA LEU A 301 -8.45 -16.94 10.25
C LEU A 301 -7.88 -16.23 11.48
N ALA A 302 -8.29 -16.62 12.70
CA ALA A 302 -7.84 -15.99 13.95
C ALA A 302 -6.30 -16.04 14.14
N ALA A 303 -5.61 -16.99 13.51
CA ALA A 303 -4.14 -17.05 13.49
C ALA A 303 -3.49 -15.81 12.85
N LEU A 304 -4.17 -15.14 11.91
CA LEU A 304 -3.67 -13.95 11.20
C LEU A 304 -3.86 -12.63 11.96
N VAL A 305 -4.54 -12.66 13.12
CA VAL A 305 -4.82 -11.47 13.93
C VAL A 305 -3.54 -10.73 14.35
N PRO A 306 -2.47 -11.39 14.84
CA PRO A 306 -1.22 -10.69 15.20
C PRO A 306 -0.55 -10.06 13.98
N MET A 307 -0.57 -10.73 12.82
CA MET A 307 -0.02 -10.17 11.58
C MET A 307 -0.73 -8.87 11.20
N LEU A 308 -2.08 -8.87 11.15
CA LEU A 308 -2.85 -7.66 10.83
C LEU A 308 -2.69 -6.56 11.89
N ALA A 309 -2.64 -6.90 13.17
CA ALA A 309 -2.43 -5.94 14.24
C ALA A 309 -1.08 -5.23 14.10
N ASN A 310 0.01 -5.98 13.92
CA ASN A 310 1.36 -5.44 13.76
C ASN A 310 1.51 -4.64 12.45
N MET A 311 0.90 -5.09 11.35
CA MET A 311 0.89 -4.34 10.09
C MET A 311 0.12 -3.03 10.22
N PHE A 312 -1.03 -3.04 10.89
CA PHE A 312 -1.81 -1.84 11.15
C PHE A 312 -1.06 -0.87 12.07
N GLU A 313 -0.42 -1.37 13.12
CA GLU A 313 0.41 -0.56 14.02
C GLU A 313 1.55 0.14 13.26
N TYR A 314 2.24 -0.55 12.35
CA TYR A 314 3.29 0.07 11.54
C TYR A 314 2.77 1.02 10.45
N VAL A 315 1.62 0.73 9.84
CA VAL A 315 1.00 1.62 8.83
C VAL A 315 0.34 2.85 9.49
N ARG A 316 -0.08 2.77 10.75
CA ARG A 316 -0.87 3.80 11.42
C ARG A 316 -0.21 5.20 11.47
N PRO A 317 1.11 5.39 11.73
CA PRO A 317 1.73 6.70 11.83
C PRO A 317 1.71 7.53 10.54
N GLU A 318 1.83 8.85 10.70
CA GLU A 318 2.04 9.76 9.58
C GLU A 318 3.54 9.86 9.27
N TRP A 319 4.02 8.93 8.45
CA TRP A 319 5.42 8.78 8.09
C TRP A 319 5.98 9.99 7.32
N ALA A 320 5.14 10.88 6.78
CA ALA A 320 5.62 12.15 6.21
C ALA A 320 6.34 13.06 7.25
N TYR A 321 6.13 12.83 8.55
CA TYR A 321 6.88 13.49 9.61
C TYR A 321 8.32 12.99 9.78
N ARG A 322 8.69 11.83 9.23
CA ARG A 322 10.04 11.20 9.28
C ARG A 322 10.75 11.19 7.91
N PRO A 323 11.20 12.34 7.39
CA PRO A 323 11.94 12.43 6.13
C PRO A 323 13.39 11.94 6.24
N ASP A 324 13.82 11.60 7.45
CA ASP A 324 15.10 10.97 7.80
C ASP A 324 15.12 9.46 7.52
N LEU A 325 13.95 8.84 7.28
CA LEU A 325 13.83 7.46 6.85
C LEU A 325 13.82 7.37 5.32
N ASP A 326 14.34 6.27 4.78
CA ASP A 326 14.19 5.91 3.38
C ASP A 326 12.71 5.83 2.96
N ALA A 327 12.41 6.13 1.70
CA ALA A 327 11.05 6.09 1.16
C ALA A 327 10.38 4.70 1.27
N GLU A 328 11.17 3.63 1.32
CA GLU A 328 10.74 2.23 1.28
C GLU A 328 10.55 1.59 2.68
N HIS A 329 10.72 2.33 3.77
CA HIS A 329 10.66 1.78 5.14
C HIS A 329 9.36 1.05 5.47
N VAL A 330 8.20 1.60 5.06
CA VAL A 330 6.89 0.95 5.27
C VAL A 330 6.76 -0.31 4.42
N HIS A 331 7.27 -0.31 3.19
CA HIS A 331 7.34 -1.53 2.38
C HIS A 331 8.20 -2.60 3.06
N GLU A 332 9.38 -2.24 3.58
CA GLU A 332 10.23 -3.19 4.26
C GLU A 332 9.55 -3.77 5.51
N ALA A 333 8.93 -2.94 6.35
CA ALA A 333 8.21 -3.40 7.54
C ALA A 333 7.05 -4.35 7.20
N LEU A 334 6.23 -4.02 6.21
CA LEU A 334 5.16 -4.90 5.74
C LEU A 334 5.70 -6.19 5.12
N MET A 335 6.79 -6.11 4.34
CA MET A 335 7.46 -7.29 3.77
C MET A 335 8.02 -8.21 4.86
N ARG A 336 8.62 -7.67 5.93
CA ARG A 336 9.05 -8.46 7.10
C ARG A 336 7.87 -9.16 7.76
N LEU A 337 6.79 -8.43 8.07
CA LEU A 337 5.59 -8.98 8.72
C LEU A 337 4.89 -10.07 7.88
N LEU A 338 4.78 -9.85 6.57
CA LEU A 338 4.29 -10.87 5.64
C LEU A 338 5.19 -12.09 5.60
N LEU A 339 6.52 -11.91 5.56
CA LEU A 339 7.47 -13.00 5.48
C LEU A 339 7.51 -13.87 6.73
N ILE A 340 7.34 -13.28 7.92
CA ILE A 340 7.15 -14.02 9.18
C ILE A 340 6.00 -15.03 9.01
N GLU A 341 4.83 -14.56 8.56
CA GLU A 341 3.65 -15.41 8.43
C GLU A 341 3.73 -16.41 7.27
N ILE A 342 4.33 -16.01 6.14
CA ILE A 342 4.62 -16.91 5.01
C ILE A 342 5.53 -18.07 5.45
N VAL A 343 6.55 -17.82 6.28
CA VAL A 343 7.43 -18.87 6.81
C VAL A 343 6.72 -19.72 7.87
N ASN A 344 5.87 -19.13 8.73
CA ASN A 344 5.04 -19.88 9.67
C ASN A 344 4.14 -20.90 8.93
N ILE A 345 3.44 -20.46 7.88
CA ILE A 345 2.56 -21.31 7.08
C ILE A 345 3.37 -22.37 6.31
N LYS A 346 4.51 -22.00 5.69
CA LYS A 346 5.40 -22.92 4.97
C LYS A 346 5.90 -24.07 5.84
N ASN A 347 6.16 -23.80 7.13
CA ASN A 347 6.61 -24.80 8.10
C ASN A 347 5.45 -25.51 8.82
N GLY A 348 4.22 -25.04 8.65
CA GLY A 348 3.01 -25.50 9.34
C GLY A 348 2.01 -26.14 8.39
N THR A 349 0.80 -25.60 8.33
CA THR A 349 -0.27 -26.07 7.46
C THR A 349 -0.94 -24.86 6.81
N ASP A 350 -1.06 -24.90 5.48
CA ASP A 350 -1.74 -23.85 4.72
C ASP A 350 -3.25 -23.87 4.99
N ILE A 351 -3.87 -22.68 4.94
CA ILE A 351 -5.31 -22.54 5.06
C ILE A 351 -5.88 -22.44 3.65
N ASP A 352 -6.63 -23.48 3.26
CA ASP A 352 -7.49 -23.44 2.08
C ASP A 352 -8.57 -22.36 2.30
N ILE A 353 -8.48 -21.29 1.52
CA ILE A 353 -9.18 -20.03 1.75
C ILE A 353 -10.16 -19.73 0.61
N HIS A 354 -11.39 -19.38 0.96
CA HIS A 354 -12.38 -18.88 0.01
C HIS A 354 -12.37 -17.34 0.08
N ILE A 355 -11.59 -16.73 -0.82
CA ILE A 355 -11.50 -15.27 -0.91
C ILE A 355 -12.85 -14.68 -1.33
N GLY A 356 -13.37 -13.74 -0.54
CA GLY A 356 -14.68 -13.15 -0.74
C GLY A 356 -15.87 -14.05 -0.35
N GLY A 357 -15.61 -15.27 0.13
CA GLY A 357 -16.61 -16.29 0.45
C GLY A 357 -17.32 -16.14 1.79
N ARG A 358 -16.97 -15.15 2.63
CA ARG A 358 -17.70 -14.84 3.87
C ARG A 358 -18.89 -13.94 3.55
N ASP A 359 -20.05 -14.26 4.12
CA ASP A 359 -21.29 -13.55 3.85
C ASP A 359 -21.24 -12.05 4.15
N SER A 360 -21.93 -11.26 3.32
CA SER A 360 -22.03 -9.82 3.51
C SER A 360 -22.94 -9.52 4.71
N PRO A 361 -22.47 -8.80 5.74
CA PRO A 361 -23.24 -8.57 6.95
C PRO A 361 -24.47 -7.71 6.70
N PRO A 362 -25.59 -7.94 7.41
CA PRO A 362 -26.80 -7.15 7.24
C PRO A 362 -26.54 -5.65 7.52
N PRO A 363 -27.22 -4.74 6.82
CA PRO A 363 -27.01 -3.30 6.95
C PRO A 363 -27.26 -2.80 8.39
N PRO A 364 -26.69 -1.65 8.77
CA PRO A 364 -26.99 -1.04 10.06
C PRO A 364 -28.50 -0.71 10.20
N PRO A 365 -29.09 -0.81 11.39
CA PRO A 365 -30.48 -0.41 11.60
C PRO A 365 -30.72 1.03 11.15
N GLY A 366 -31.69 1.23 10.25
CA GLY A 366 -32.03 2.55 9.69
C GLY A 366 -31.32 2.91 8.37
N GLN A 367 -30.40 2.09 7.88
CA GLN A 367 -29.91 2.18 6.49
C GLN A 367 -30.56 1.09 5.64
N GLY A 368 -31.04 1.44 4.44
CA GLY A 368 -31.56 0.48 3.47
C GLY A 368 -30.46 -0.47 2.97
N ARG A 369 -30.83 -1.50 2.20
CA ARG A 369 -29.82 -2.31 1.49
C ARG A 369 -28.93 -1.37 0.66
N LEU A 370 -27.62 -1.56 0.76
CA LEU A 370 -26.68 -0.98 -0.19
C LEU A 370 -27.08 -1.46 -1.61
N PRO A 371 -26.96 -0.62 -2.65
CA PRO A 371 -27.27 -1.05 -4.01
C PRO A 371 -26.41 -2.26 -4.41
N GLU A 372 -27.05 -3.33 -4.87
CA GLU A 372 -26.42 -4.49 -5.50
C GLU A 372 -25.91 -4.09 -6.91
N CYS A 373 -24.97 -3.13 -6.97
CA CYS A 373 -24.54 -2.46 -8.20
C CYS A 373 -23.05 -2.07 -8.18
N TYR A 374 -22.18 -3.07 -8.06
CA TYR A 374 -21.03 -3.16 -8.95
C TYR A 374 -21.03 -4.55 -9.58
N GLY A 375 -22.03 -4.77 -10.45
CA GLY A 375 -22.05 -5.95 -11.32
C GLY A 375 -20.79 -6.00 -12.17
N LEU A 376 -20.32 -7.23 -12.38
CA LEU A 376 -19.27 -7.59 -13.34
C LEU A 376 -19.60 -7.00 -14.72
N PRO A 377 -18.64 -6.31 -15.38
CA PRO A 377 -18.48 -6.37 -16.83
C PRO A 377 -18.01 -7.77 -17.25
#